data_AF-A0A6S7G0S3-F1
#
_entry.id   AF-A0A6S7G0S3-F1
#
_cell.length_a   1.000
_cell.length_b   1.000
_cell.length_c   1.000
_cell.angle_alpha   90.00
_cell.angle_beta   90.00
_cell.angle_gamma   90.00
#
_symmetry.space_group_name_H-M   'P 1'
#
loop_
_entity.id
_entity.type
_entity.pdbx_description
1 polymer ?
#
loop_
_entity_poly.entity_id
_entity_poly.type
_entity_poly.pdbx_seq_one_letter_code
_entity_poly.pdbx_strand_id
1 'polypeptide(L)'
;MAWCDVTTDGGGFVLVAKKNDPVTWTVPSSKETVDPHGKPHWSSTFGKVEMLDVRFQISTTSNFKDTKAHWSFRLANKRPLGQLLLRNSGGCTKDNPGIGDIAFVKDLQTGKVVNKNFRCSIFSGHLSRLIGWGQMNKCLQQPCSPGFAYFYGVRLDDSGSFSYSAHGNSKSSGILHSSTAFIGCSHQKCCACYGPKGGTKNYCLTDCTSINGGVVKKKVHAWIWIRSSIPKRAWRKCIEYTVTDKNGKKETYSVDEETGTRRKGSCAYSHDVRKNGAVLVAPNEKAERKIPSAPGLLLYRPDKEKLLIQGKKDWKEIAMVNEVKSLKKSVDSVKNAVRKVENKISKLNSYVFQRQDNSITSCKHLKNLRSGLVNGYYRIGAFSAYCDIVNNGWTLIARFSNNDLKNWIRDGKMWFDRSFSFGYPTSPTHNWDMISEAFWKVKGNEFKITRSDDSSHTALLQTTSNCLQGRTFRSKITSYGNFRNRAVWASNQCRGSCSVSYAGQYKTTAGFERHSCSSNLQSRNYIGFWCDWSGGDGAVMMIGGGGRSCGRADHGIGITEENAAKFGGDSNYDFGYEANNTPTSAYSLNLWVR
;
A
#
# COMPACT_ATOMS: atom_id res chain seq x y z
N MET A 1 4.32 -31.34 0.81
CA MET A 1 3.31 -30.30 1.10
C MET A 1 3.07 -29.52 -0.18
N ALA A 2 1.82 -29.26 -0.58
CA ALA A 2 1.52 -28.59 -1.85
C ALA A 2 1.08 -27.14 -1.63
N TRP A 3 1.45 -26.23 -2.52
CA TRP A 3 0.96 -24.86 -2.50
C TRP A 3 -0.47 -24.79 -3.04
N CYS A 4 -1.37 -24.23 -2.24
CA CYS A 4 -2.79 -24.14 -2.55
C CYS A 4 -3.27 -22.69 -2.61
N ASP A 5 -4.02 -22.35 -3.65
CA ASP A 5 -4.78 -21.10 -3.74
C ASP A 5 -6.23 -21.35 -3.31
N VAL A 6 -6.59 -20.74 -2.18
CA VAL A 6 -7.88 -20.86 -1.51
C VAL A 6 -8.80 -19.66 -1.76
N THR A 7 -8.36 -18.65 -2.52
CA THR A 7 -9.09 -17.38 -2.67
C THR A 7 -9.61 -17.18 -4.09
N THR A 8 -8.79 -17.49 -5.11
CA THR A 8 -9.16 -17.24 -6.50
C THR A 8 -10.30 -18.16 -6.94
N ASP A 9 -11.36 -17.57 -7.48
CA ASP A 9 -12.54 -18.28 -8.00
C ASP A 9 -13.15 -19.29 -7.00
N GLY A 10 -13.18 -18.93 -5.72
CA GLY A 10 -13.69 -19.80 -4.66
C GLY A 10 -12.70 -20.85 -4.15
N GLY A 11 -11.45 -20.79 -4.60
CA GLY A 11 -10.35 -21.60 -4.11
C GLY A 11 -10.34 -23.04 -4.61
N GLY A 12 -9.49 -23.86 -3.99
CA GLY A 12 -9.30 -25.28 -4.29
C GLY A 12 -8.29 -25.56 -5.40
N PHE A 13 -7.49 -24.56 -5.78
CA PHE A 13 -6.44 -24.73 -6.77
C PHE A 13 -5.14 -25.18 -6.12
N VAL A 14 -4.43 -26.11 -6.74
CA VAL A 14 -3.11 -26.60 -6.34
C VAL A 14 -2.11 -26.22 -7.42
N LEU A 15 -0.94 -25.71 -7.02
CA LEU A 15 0.14 -25.35 -7.94
C LEU A 15 0.83 -26.63 -8.45
N VAL A 16 0.89 -26.80 -9.77
CA VAL A 16 1.49 -27.99 -10.41
C VAL A 16 2.67 -27.68 -11.30
N ALA A 17 2.86 -26.42 -11.69
CA ALA A 17 4.07 -25.98 -12.37
C ALA A 17 4.35 -24.50 -12.21
N LYS A 18 5.65 -24.18 -12.27
CA LYS A 18 6.18 -22.82 -12.22
C LYS A 18 7.28 -22.63 -13.25
N LYS A 19 7.33 -21.44 -13.83
CA LYS A 19 8.25 -21.09 -14.91
C LYS A 19 8.73 -19.64 -14.83
N ASN A 20 9.93 -19.38 -15.36
CA ASN A 20 10.58 -18.07 -15.39
C ASN A 20 10.88 -17.57 -16.81
N ASP A 21 10.35 -18.24 -17.83
CA ASP A 21 10.51 -17.87 -19.22
C ASP A 21 9.32 -18.43 -20.05
N PRO A 22 9.11 -18.04 -21.31
CA PRO A 22 7.95 -18.47 -22.10
C PRO A 22 8.07 -19.87 -22.75
N VAL A 23 9.24 -20.49 -22.76
CA VAL A 23 9.52 -21.75 -23.49
C VAL A 23 8.90 -22.97 -22.79
N THR A 24 7.64 -23.32 -23.09
CA THR A 24 6.83 -24.26 -22.29
C THR A 24 7.48 -25.64 -22.02
N TRP A 25 8.45 -26.05 -22.82
CA TRP A 25 8.98 -27.41 -22.89
C TRP A 25 10.36 -27.70 -22.31
N THR A 26 11.10 -26.67 -21.92
CA THR A 26 12.38 -26.81 -21.21
C THR A 26 12.20 -27.12 -19.73
N VAL A 27 10.96 -27.31 -19.26
CA VAL A 27 10.66 -27.45 -17.84
C VAL A 27 10.78 -28.91 -17.45
N PRO A 28 11.71 -29.27 -16.54
CA PRO A 28 11.80 -30.63 -16.04
C PRO A 28 10.55 -30.99 -15.24
N SER A 29 10.24 -32.28 -15.20
CA SER A 29 9.25 -32.82 -14.27
C SER A 29 9.96 -33.59 -13.16
N SER A 30 9.54 -33.39 -11.92
CA SER A 30 10.09 -34.08 -10.74
C SER A 30 8.98 -34.65 -9.85
N LYS A 31 9.35 -35.45 -8.84
CA LYS A 31 8.42 -35.90 -7.78
C LYS A 31 8.25 -34.85 -6.67
N GLU A 32 8.86 -33.67 -6.82
CA GLU A 32 8.77 -32.61 -5.83
C GLU A 32 7.48 -31.81 -6.04
N THR A 33 7.01 -31.19 -4.98
CA THR A 33 5.89 -30.24 -5.02
C THR A 33 6.40 -28.86 -5.44
N VAL A 34 5.57 -28.11 -6.16
CA VAL A 34 5.97 -26.81 -6.70
C VAL A 34 5.83 -25.70 -5.66
N ASP A 35 6.88 -24.89 -5.52
CA ASP A 35 6.85 -23.62 -4.79
C ASP A 35 6.72 -22.45 -5.79
N PRO A 36 5.82 -21.47 -5.55
CA PRO A 36 5.60 -20.35 -6.47
C PRO A 36 6.84 -19.46 -6.65
N HIS A 37 7.76 -19.45 -5.70
CA HIS A 37 9.02 -18.70 -5.74
C HIS A 37 10.25 -19.61 -5.95
N GLY A 38 10.09 -20.93 -5.85
CA GLY A 38 11.14 -21.93 -6.04
C GLY A 38 11.60 -22.15 -7.49
N LYS A 39 12.37 -23.22 -7.73
CA LYS A 39 12.93 -23.52 -9.06
C LYS A 39 11.84 -23.92 -10.07
N PRO A 40 11.94 -23.49 -11.35
CA PRO A 40 11.02 -23.92 -12.41
C PRO A 40 10.99 -25.44 -12.59
N HIS A 41 9.82 -26.06 -12.44
CA HIS A 41 9.57 -27.46 -12.74
C HIS A 41 8.06 -27.74 -12.83
N TRP A 42 7.70 -28.89 -13.40
CA TRP A 42 6.40 -29.53 -13.24
C TRP A 42 6.46 -30.58 -12.13
N SER A 43 5.36 -30.76 -11.42
CA SER A 43 5.24 -31.83 -10.42
C SER A 43 4.49 -33.03 -10.98
N SER A 44 5.20 -34.14 -11.18
CA SER A 44 4.60 -35.43 -11.57
C SER A 44 3.76 -36.08 -10.47
N THR A 45 3.90 -35.61 -9.23
CA THR A 45 3.12 -36.08 -8.07
C THR A 45 1.62 -35.93 -8.27
N PHE A 46 1.19 -34.97 -9.09
CA PHE A 46 -0.23 -34.72 -9.38
C PHE A 46 -0.73 -35.41 -10.65
N GLY A 47 0.09 -36.22 -11.33
CA GLY A 47 -0.26 -36.83 -12.62
C GLY A 47 -1.55 -37.66 -12.62
N LYS A 48 -1.84 -38.34 -11.51
CA LYS A 48 -3.07 -39.14 -11.35
C LYS A 48 -4.26 -38.35 -10.79
N VAL A 49 -4.06 -37.09 -10.39
CA VAL A 49 -5.14 -36.27 -9.82
C VAL A 49 -6.12 -35.89 -10.93
N GLU A 50 -7.38 -36.23 -10.72
CA GLU A 50 -8.47 -35.84 -11.62
C GLU A 50 -8.68 -34.33 -11.56
N MET A 51 -8.38 -33.63 -12.66
CA MET A 51 -8.57 -32.20 -12.77
C MET A 51 -9.94 -31.88 -13.38
N LEU A 52 -10.60 -30.89 -12.79
CA LEU A 52 -11.84 -30.27 -13.25
C LEU A 52 -11.57 -28.89 -13.87
N ASP A 53 -10.61 -28.15 -13.31
CA ASP A 53 -10.10 -26.91 -13.90
C ASP A 53 -8.59 -26.96 -14.07
N VAL A 54 -8.12 -26.29 -15.12
CA VAL A 54 -6.70 -25.95 -15.32
C VAL A 54 -6.58 -24.45 -15.50
N ARG A 55 -5.68 -23.83 -14.76
CA ARG A 55 -5.52 -22.37 -14.67
C ARG A 55 -4.10 -21.97 -15.03
N PHE A 56 -3.98 -20.88 -15.77
CA PHE A 56 -2.72 -20.28 -16.19
C PHE A 56 -2.66 -18.84 -15.72
N GLN A 57 -1.50 -18.46 -15.19
CA GLN A 57 -1.25 -17.13 -14.64
C GLN A 57 0.11 -16.65 -15.12
N ILE A 58 0.16 -15.48 -15.74
CA ILE A 58 1.38 -14.90 -16.33
C ILE A 58 1.68 -13.55 -15.66
N SER A 59 2.92 -13.34 -15.26
CA SER A 59 3.44 -12.05 -14.76
C SER A 59 4.73 -11.65 -15.48
N THR A 60 5.04 -10.36 -15.45
CA THR A 60 6.34 -9.81 -15.86
C THR A 60 7.37 -9.78 -14.74
N THR A 61 6.99 -10.11 -13.50
CA THR A 61 7.88 -10.16 -12.33
C THR A 61 7.75 -11.50 -11.63
N SER A 62 8.67 -11.79 -10.70
CA SER A 62 8.63 -13.00 -9.87
C SER A 62 7.47 -13.01 -8.86
N ASN A 63 6.72 -11.91 -8.76
CA ASN A 63 5.57 -11.76 -7.89
C ASN A 63 4.28 -12.05 -8.68
N PHE A 64 3.63 -13.19 -8.39
CA PHE A 64 2.37 -13.56 -9.04
C PHE A 64 1.22 -12.58 -8.74
N LYS A 65 1.34 -11.65 -7.78
CA LYS A 65 0.36 -10.56 -7.62
C LYS A 65 0.39 -9.56 -8.78
N ASP A 66 1.52 -9.41 -9.48
CA ASP A 66 1.65 -8.56 -10.67
C ASP A 66 1.20 -9.30 -11.95
N THR A 67 0.05 -9.96 -11.87
CA THR A 67 -0.45 -10.78 -12.98
C THR A 67 -0.93 -9.91 -14.13
N LYS A 68 -0.44 -10.21 -15.33
CA LYS A 68 -0.80 -9.52 -16.58
C LYS A 68 -1.84 -10.26 -17.39
N ALA A 69 -1.86 -11.59 -17.32
CA ALA A 69 -2.90 -12.43 -17.91
C ALA A 69 -3.23 -13.61 -16.99
N HIS A 70 -4.53 -13.90 -16.84
CA HIS A 70 -5.00 -14.91 -15.90
C HIS A 70 -6.28 -15.58 -16.39
N TRP A 71 -6.22 -16.86 -16.69
CA TRP A 71 -7.40 -17.58 -17.17
C TRP A 71 -7.48 -19.00 -16.62
N SER A 72 -8.66 -19.59 -16.73
CA SER A 72 -8.88 -21.00 -16.46
C SER A 72 -9.79 -21.64 -17.50
N PHE A 73 -9.54 -22.92 -17.73
CA PHE A 73 -10.39 -23.81 -18.48
C PHE A 73 -11.20 -24.66 -17.50
N ARG A 74 -12.52 -24.56 -17.58
CA ARG A 74 -13.40 -25.57 -16.99
C ARG A 74 -13.51 -26.73 -17.98
N LEU A 75 -13.09 -27.91 -17.57
CA LEU A 75 -13.28 -29.12 -18.37
C LEU A 75 -14.73 -29.60 -18.25
N ALA A 76 -15.27 -30.17 -19.33
CA ALA A 76 -16.60 -30.77 -19.34
C ALA A 76 -16.60 -32.06 -18.52
N ASN A 77 -15.54 -32.86 -18.64
CA ASN A 77 -15.34 -34.07 -17.84
C ASN A 77 -14.03 -33.97 -17.05
N LYS A 78 -14.02 -34.56 -15.85
CA LYS A 78 -12.79 -34.71 -15.09
C LYS A 78 -11.86 -35.70 -15.81
N ARG A 79 -10.56 -35.43 -15.76
CA ARG A 79 -9.54 -36.39 -16.23
C ARG A 79 -8.23 -36.21 -15.47
N PRO A 80 -7.35 -37.24 -15.40
CA PRO A 80 -6.05 -37.10 -14.73
C PRO A 80 -5.18 -36.01 -15.36
N LEU A 81 -4.40 -35.26 -14.56
CA LEU A 81 -3.42 -34.27 -15.05
C LEU A 81 -2.48 -34.88 -16.11
N GLY A 82 -2.11 -36.15 -15.95
CA GLY A 82 -1.32 -36.92 -16.91
C GLY A 82 -1.93 -37.06 -18.30
N GLN A 83 -3.18 -36.62 -18.48
CA GLN A 83 -3.90 -36.56 -19.75
C GLN A 83 -4.34 -35.12 -20.05
N LEU A 84 -3.52 -34.13 -19.70
CA LEU A 84 -3.79 -32.70 -19.94
C LEU A 84 -4.10 -32.41 -21.40
N LEU A 85 -3.27 -32.94 -22.30
CA LEU A 85 -3.39 -32.73 -23.74
C LEU A 85 -4.16 -33.89 -24.37
N LEU A 86 -5.23 -33.55 -25.10
CA LEU A 86 -6.06 -34.47 -25.86
C LEU A 86 -5.72 -34.39 -27.35
N ARG A 87 -5.95 -35.51 -28.04
CA ARG A 87 -5.84 -35.66 -29.49
C ARG A 87 -7.08 -36.37 -30.00
N ASN A 88 -7.60 -35.92 -31.15
CA ASN A 88 -8.78 -36.51 -31.80
C ASN A 88 -10.00 -36.66 -30.86
N SER A 89 -10.16 -35.73 -29.91
CA SER A 89 -11.19 -35.76 -28.87
C SER A 89 -11.33 -34.39 -28.21
N GLY A 90 -12.47 -34.13 -27.56
CA GLY A 90 -12.71 -32.88 -26.83
C GLY A 90 -12.65 -31.61 -27.69
N GLY A 91 -12.88 -31.72 -29.00
CA GLY A 91 -12.76 -30.61 -29.95
C GLY A 91 -11.34 -30.32 -30.44
N CYS A 92 -10.33 -31.07 -29.99
CA CYS A 92 -8.99 -31.07 -30.58
C CYS A 92 -8.91 -32.14 -31.69
N THR A 93 -8.26 -31.83 -32.81
CA THR A 93 -8.17 -32.74 -33.97
C THR A 93 -6.98 -33.70 -33.83
N LYS A 94 -6.82 -34.61 -34.80
CA LYS A 94 -5.65 -35.50 -34.90
C LYS A 94 -4.34 -34.71 -35.05
N ASP A 95 -4.40 -33.59 -35.77
CA ASP A 95 -3.22 -32.82 -36.19
C ASP A 95 -2.93 -31.66 -35.23
N ASN A 96 -3.93 -31.26 -34.43
CA ASN A 96 -3.86 -30.13 -33.50
C ASN A 96 -4.19 -30.59 -32.06
N PRO A 97 -3.30 -31.37 -31.42
CA PRO A 97 -3.45 -31.76 -30.03
C PRO A 97 -3.38 -30.54 -29.10
N GLY A 98 -4.10 -30.59 -27.99
CA GLY A 98 -4.25 -29.44 -27.11
C GLY A 98 -5.02 -29.71 -25.83
N ILE A 99 -5.24 -28.68 -25.01
CA ILE A 99 -6.17 -28.78 -23.89
C ILE A 99 -7.59 -28.75 -24.47
N GLY A 100 -8.16 -29.94 -24.64
CA GLY A 100 -9.52 -30.14 -25.14
C GLY A 100 -10.53 -30.42 -24.04
N ASP A 101 -11.77 -30.67 -24.47
CA ASP A 101 -12.94 -30.95 -23.64
C ASP A 101 -13.28 -29.77 -22.72
N ILE A 102 -13.16 -28.56 -23.25
CA ILE A 102 -13.41 -27.32 -22.49
C ILE A 102 -14.91 -27.00 -22.55
N ALA A 103 -15.54 -26.94 -21.37
CA ALA A 103 -16.92 -26.47 -21.23
C ALA A 103 -16.98 -24.95 -21.39
N PHE A 104 -16.08 -24.22 -20.73
CA PHE A 104 -15.93 -22.78 -20.90
C PHE A 104 -14.55 -22.27 -20.46
N VAL A 105 -14.20 -21.07 -20.94
CA VAL A 105 -13.05 -20.29 -20.49
C VAL A 105 -13.50 -19.17 -19.56
N LYS A 106 -12.80 -19.01 -18.45
CA LYS A 106 -13.00 -17.91 -17.51
C LYS A 106 -11.76 -17.02 -17.48
N ASP A 107 -11.94 -15.72 -17.70
CA ASP A 107 -10.93 -14.71 -17.41
C ASP A 107 -10.96 -14.43 -15.91
N LEU A 108 -9.88 -14.77 -15.23
CA LEU A 108 -9.76 -14.64 -13.78
C LEU A 108 -9.33 -13.24 -13.34
N GLN A 109 -8.88 -12.37 -14.25
CA GLN A 109 -8.63 -10.96 -13.93
C GLN A 109 -9.94 -10.18 -13.77
N THR A 110 -11.02 -10.63 -14.41
CA THR A 110 -12.36 -10.04 -14.32
C THR A 110 -13.38 -10.93 -13.61
N GLY A 111 -13.06 -12.20 -13.40
CA GLY A 111 -13.95 -13.19 -12.79
C GLY A 111 -15.11 -13.62 -13.70
N LYS A 112 -15.07 -13.30 -15.02
CA LYS A 112 -16.15 -13.57 -15.96
C LYS A 112 -15.88 -14.78 -16.82
N VAL A 113 -16.94 -15.54 -17.13
CA VAL A 113 -16.91 -16.53 -18.21
C VAL A 113 -16.91 -15.78 -19.53
N VAL A 114 -15.83 -15.91 -20.28
CA VAL A 114 -15.60 -15.10 -21.50
C VAL A 114 -15.93 -15.87 -22.77
N ASN A 115 -15.86 -17.20 -22.75
CA ASN A 115 -16.15 -18.00 -23.94
C ASN A 115 -16.69 -19.39 -23.56
N LYS A 116 -17.96 -19.66 -23.90
CA LYS A 116 -18.62 -20.97 -23.70
C LYS A 116 -18.56 -21.87 -24.94
N ASN A 117 -18.07 -21.35 -26.08
CA ASN A 117 -17.95 -22.05 -27.37
C ASN A 117 -16.52 -22.55 -27.62
N PHE A 118 -15.56 -22.14 -26.80
CA PHE A 118 -14.17 -22.57 -26.87
C PHE A 118 -14.06 -24.05 -26.50
N ARG A 119 -13.41 -24.85 -27.35
CA ARG A 119 -13.30 -26.31 -27.17
C ARG A 119 -11.86 -26.79 -27.07
N CYS A 120 -10.91 -26.15 -27.76
CA CYS A 120 -9.51 -26.60 -27.79
C CYS A 120 -8.51 -25.45 -27.70
N SER A 121 -7.61 -25.50 -26.72
CA SER A 121 -6.37 -24.71 -26.71
C SER A 121 -5.26 -25.53 -27.36
N ILE A 122 -4.95 -25.23 -28.62
CA ILE A 122 -4.02 -25.99 -29.45
C ILE A 122 -2.60 -25.78 -28.92
N PHE A 123 -1.98 -26.88 -28.49
CA PHE A 123 -0.64 -26.86 -27.92
C PHE A 123 0.43 -26.80 -29.01
N SER A 124 0.38 -27.75 -29.95
CA SER A 124 1.35 -27.88 -31.06
C SER A 124 0.67 -28.44 -32.31
N GLY A 125 1.36 -28.37 -33.46
CA GLY A 125 1.00 -29.09 -34.68
C GLY A 125 1.44 -30.56 -34.59
N HIS A 126 1.34 -31.29 -35.70
CA HIS A 126 1.45 -32.75 -35.84
C HIS A 126 2.78 -33.38 -35.35
N LEU A 127 3.06 -33.30 -34.05
CA LEU A 127 4.17 -33.97 -33.38
C LEU A 127 3.73 -35.37 -32.91
N SER A 128 4.59 -36.37 -33.15
CA SER A 128 4.39 -37.80 -32.86
C SER A 128 4.07 -38.09 -31.38
N ARG A 129 3.37 -39.19 -31.07
CA ARG A 129 3.05 -39.64 -29.69
C ARG A 129 4.29 -39.82 -28.80
N LEU A 130 5.48 -39.98 -29.40
CA LEU A 130 6.76 -40.18 -28.71
C LEU A 130 7.48 -38.85 -28.37
N ILE A 131 7.00 -37.71 -28.86
CA ILE A 131 7.61 -36.37 -28.66
C ILE A 131 6.51 -35.31 -28.42
N GLY A 132 6.87 -34.11 -27.96
CA GLY A 132 5.92 -32.99 -27.81
C GLY A 132 4.77 -33.28 -26.84
N TRP A 133 3.51 -33.23 -27.30
CA TRP A 133 2.31 -33.35 -26.44
C TRP A 133 2.20 -34.71 -25.72
N GLY A 134 2.59 -35.80 -26.38
CA GLY A 134 2.54 -37.14 -25.79
C GLY A 134 3.58 -37.30 -24.68
N GLN A 135 4.77 -36.73 -24.91
CA GLN A 135 5.83 -36.68 -23.91
C GLN A 135 5.47 -35.77 -22.73
N MET A 136 4.77 -34.64 -22.97
CA MET A 136 4.24 -33.80 -21.88
C MET A 136 3.31 -34.61 -20.97
N ASN A 137 2.31 -35.29 -21.53
CA ASN A 137 1.40 -36.16 -20.76
C ASN A 137 2.17 -37.25 -19.98
N LYS A 138 3.19 -37.87 -20.58
CA LYS A 138 4.06 -38.84 -19.90
C LYS A 138 4.83 -38.20 -18.74
N CYS A 139 5.44 -37.05 -18.96
CA CYS A 139 6.20 -36.32 -17.94
C CYS A 139 5.33 -35.74 -16.82
N LEU A 140 4.03 -35.54 -17.05
CA LEU A 140 3.10 -35.22 -15.98
C LEU A 140 2.81 -36.42 -15.07
N GLN A 141 3.09 -37.64 -15.51
CA GLN A 141 2.88 -38.89 -14.73
C GLN A 141 4.15 -39.40 -14.07
N GLN A 142 5.33 -39.00 -14.56
CA GLN A 142 6.63 -39.44 -14.05
C GLN A 142 7.71 -38.37 -14.25
N PRO A 143 8.80 -38.38 -13.47
CA PRO A 143 9.90 -37.45 -13.64
C PRO A 143 10.54 -37.49 -15.03
N CYS A 144 10.92 -36.32 -15.52
CA CYS A 144 11.62 -36.11 -16.80
C CYS A 144 12.67 -35.01 -16.62
N SER A 145 13.93 -35.40 -16.50
CA SER A 145 15.05 -34.47 -16.25
C SER A 145 15.31 -33.46 -17.38
N PRO A 146 15.27 -33.81 -18.68
CA PRO A 146 15.52 -32.82 -19.73
C PRO A 146 14.28 -31.98 -20.07
N GLY A 147 13.13 -32.20 -19.41
CA GLY A 147 11.84 -31.69 -19.83
C GLY A 147 11.17 -32.60 -20.86
N PHE A 148 10.11 -32.12 -21.51
CA PHE A 148 9.29 -32.93 -22.43
C PHE A 148 9.62 -32.73 -23.92
N ALA A 149 10.63 -31.92 -24.19
CA ALA A 149 11.16 -31.58 -25.50
C ALA A 149 12.21 -32.53 -26.07
N TYR A 150 12.79 -33.38 -25.21
CA TYR A 150 14.02 -34.10 -25.52
C TYR A 150 13.77 -35.60 -25.68
N PHE A 151 14.36 -36.16 -26.73
CA PHE A 151 14.38 -37.59 -27.01
C PHE A 151 15.82 -37.99 -27.37
N TYR A 152 16.40 -38.93 -26.60
CA TYR A 152 17.82 -39.32 -26.72
C TYR A 152 18.80 -38.13 -26.79
N GLY A 153 18.57 -37.08 -25.99
CA GLY A 153 19.45 -35.90 -25.93
C GLY A 153 19.25 -34.85 -27.03
N VAL A 154 18.40 -35.13 -28.04
CA VAL A 154 18.06 -34.18 -29.10
C VAL A 154 16.77 -33.44 -28.75
N ARG A 155 16.75 -32.11 -28.93
CA ARG A 155 15.56 -31.26 -28.80
C ARG A 155 14.73 -31.33 -30.07
N LEU A 156 13.48 -31.78 -29.97
CA LEU A 156 12.63 -32.11 -31.12
C LEU A 156 11.32 -31.29 -31.16
N ASP A 157 11.30 -30.12 -30.53
CA ASP A 157 10.12 -29.25 -30.48
C ASP A 157 10.41 -27.79 -30.82
N ASP A 158 9.83 -27.34 -31.91
CA ASP A 158 9.93 -25.98 -32.43
C ASP A 158 8.73 -25.10 -32.05
N SER A 159 7.65 -25.70 -31.56
CA SER A 159 6.37 -25.03 -31.27
C SER A 159 5.59 -25.71 -30.14
N GLY A 160 4.94 -24.92 -29.28
CA GLY A 160 4.26 -25.39 -28.08
C GLY A 160 3.73 -24.24 -27.23
N SER A 161 2.41 -24.15 -27.02
CA SER A 161 1.81 -23.03 -26.29
C SER A 161 0.55 -23.34 -25.48
N PHE A 162 0.27 -22.49 -24.50
CA PHE A 162 -1.02 -22.42 -23.82
C PHE A 162 -1.66 -21.07 -24.12
N SER A 163 -2.90 -21.08 -24.58
CA SER A 163 -3.60 -19.86 -24.98
C SER A 163 -5.11 -19.96 -24.83
N TYR A 164 -5.81 -18.83 -24.80
CA TYR A 164 -7.26 -18.81 -24.93
C TYR A 164 -7.72 -17.64 -25.78
N SER A 165 -8.96 -17.71 -26.26
CA SER A 165 -9.65 -16.58 -26.88
C SER A 165 -10.94 -16.24 -26.14
N ALA A 166 -11.05 -14.98 -25.71
CA ALA A 166 -12.27 -14.37 -25.17
C ALA A 166 -13.26 -13.97 -26.28
N HIS A 167 -12.86 -14.07 -27.55
CA HIS A 167 -13.74 -13.76 -28.67
C HIS A 167 -14.82 -14.84 -28.78
N GLY A 168 -16.09 -14.48 -28.58
CA GLY A 168 -17.19 -15.45 -28.36
C GLY A 168 -17.45 -16.45 -29.50
N ASN A 169 -16.95 -16.18 -30.70
CA ASN A 169 -17.07 -17.07 -31.87
C ASN A 169 -15.85 -17.98 -32.06
N SER A 170 -14.77 -17.77 -31.33
CA SER A 170 -13.56 -18.57 -31.45
C SER A 170 -13.74 -19.91 -30.75
N LYS A 171 -13.70 -21.00 -31.52
CA LYS A 171 -13.78 -22.39 -31.03
C LYS A 171 -12.43 -22.92 -30.54
N SER A 172 -11.33 -22.32 -30.98
CA SER A 172 -9.97 -22.69 -30.63
C SER A 172 -9.04 -21.49 -30.63
N SER A 173 -7.88 -21.64 -30.01
CA SER A 173 -6.74 -20.72 -30.09
C SER A 173 -5.44 -21.52 -30.00
N GLY A 174 -4.28 -20.89 -30.22
CA GLY A 174 -2.98 -21.55 -30.02
C GLY A 174 -1.96 -21.16 -31.06
N ILE A 175 -1.01 -22.05 -31.31
CA ILE A 175 0.07 -21.83 -32.27
C ILE A 175 -0.40 -21.64 -33.73
N LEU A 176 -1.67 -21.92 -34.05
CA LEU A 176 -2.25 -21.77 -35.39
C LEU A 176 -3.31 -20.65 -35.49
N HIS A 177 -3.70 -20.06 -34.36
CA HIS A 177 -4.85 -19.17 -34.30
C HIS A 177 -4.60 -18.00 -33.37
N SER A 178 -5.15 -16.85 -33.72
CA SER A 178 -5.07 -15.68 -32.85
C SER A 178 -5.75 -15.92 -31.50
N SER A 179 -5.24 -15.25 -30.47
CA SER A 179 -5.63 -15.49 -29.08
C SER A 179 -5.73 -14.18 -28.30
N THR A 180 -6.47 -14.21 -27.20
CA THR A 180 -6.54 -13.11 -26.23
C THR A 180 -5.30 -13.07 -25.36
N ALA A 181 -4.81 -14.24 -24.95
CA ALA A 181 -3.51 -14.41 -24.31
C ALA A 181 -2.87 -15.73 -24.72
N PHE A 182 -1.54 -15.74 -24.72
CA PHE A 182 -0.69 -16.83 -25.18
C PHE A 182 0.60 -16.86 -24.36
N ILE A 183 1.09 -18.05 -24.01
CA ILE A 183 2.45 -18.27 -23.54
C ILE A 183 3.01 -19.54 -24.16
N GLY A 184 4.19 -19.43 -24.76
CA GLY A 184 4.80 -20.55 -25.46
C GLY A 184 5.72 -20.08 -26.57
N CYS A 185 5.93 -20.98 -27.53
CA CYS A 185 6.59 -20.63 -28.76
C CYS A 185 5.79 -21.10 -29.98
N SER A 186 5.98 -20.38 -31.07
CA SER A 186 5.42 -20.63 -32.39
C SER A 186 6.56 -20.40 -33.39
N HIS A 187 6.87 -21.41 -34.20
CA HIS A 187 7.97 -21.38 -35.18
C HIS A 187 9.29 -20.87 -34.58
N GLN A 188 9.72 -21.48 -33.46
CA GLN A 188 10.94 -21.16 -32.71
C GLN A 188 10.98 -19.77 -32.05
N LYS A 189 9.92 -18.95 -32.20
CA LYS A 189 9.80 -17.66 -31.51
C LYS A 189 9.00 -17.82 -30.23
N CYS A 190 9.64 -17.54 -29.09
CA CYS A 190 9.07 -17.75 -27.76
C CYS A 190 8.71 -16.43 -27.07
N CYS A 191 7.50 -16.33 -26.54
CA CYS A 191 7.01 -15.16 -25.81
C CYS A 191 5.79 -15.50 -24.95
N ALA A 192 5.45 -14.57 -24.06
CA ALA A 192 4.08 -14.38 -23.65
C ALA A 192 3.50 -13.17 -24.37
N CYS A 193 2.24 -13.28 -24.79
CA CYS A 193 1.47 -12.18 -25.32
C CYS A 193 0.11 -12.12 -24.60
N TYR A 194 -0.37 -10.92 -24.33
CA TYR A 194 -1.67 -10.71 -23.68
C TYR A 194 -2.30 -9.37 -24.05
N GLY A 195 -3.63 -9.34 -24.07
CA GLY A 195 -4.42 -8.12 -24.20
C GLY A 195 -4.57 -7.30 -22.91
N PRO A 196 -5.27 -6.16 -22.96
CA PRO A 196 -5.64 -5.40 -21.78
C PRO A 196 -6.60 -6.19 -20.89
N LYS A 197 -6.62 -5.85 -19.59
CA LYS A 197 -7.49 -6.49 -18.58
C LYS A 197 -8.96 -6.43 -19.02
N GLY A 198 -9.61 -7.60 -19.11
CA GLY A 198 -11.02 -7.72 -19.53
C GLY A 198 -11.26 -7.56 -21.04
N GLY A 199 -10.21 -7.52 -21.86
CA GLY A 199 -10.32 -7.50 -23.30
C GLY A 199 -11.01 -8.74 -23.86
N THR A 200 -11.93 -8.55 -24.82
CA THR A 200 -12.74 -9.62 -25.44
C THR A 200 -12.32 -9.97 -26.85
N LYS A 201 -11.30 -9.28 -27.40
CA LYS A 201 -10.76 -9.53 -28.74
C LYS A 201 -9.56 -10.48 -28.69
N ASN A 202 -9.05 -10.85 -29.86
CA ASN A 202 -7.73 -11.44 -29.98
C ASN A 202 -6.68 -10.32 -30.08
N TYR A 203 -5.59 -10.49 -29.34
CA TYR A 203 -4.51 -9.52 -29.18
C TYR A 203 -3.15 -10.08 -29.59
N CYS A 204 -3.10 -11.40 -29.76
CA CYS A 204 -1.88 -12.16 -29.98
C CYS A 204 -2.03 -12.98 -31.25
N LEU A 205 -1.15 -12.73 -32.22
CA LEU A 205 -0.99 -13.55 -33.41
C LEU A 205 0.02 -14.68 -33.15
N THR A 206 0.17 -15.55 -34.14
CA THR A 206 1.29 -16.50 -34.22
C THR A 206 2.62 -15.74 -34.26
N ASP A 207 3.73 -16.45 -34.03
CA ASP A 207 5.09 -15.90 -34.16
C ASP A 207 5.43 -14.75 -33.21
N CYS A 208 4.70 -14.65 -32.08
CA CYS A 208 4.94 -13.63 -31.07
C CYS A 208 4.70 -12.19 -31.55
N THR A 209 3.67 -11.99 -32.37
CA THR A 209 3.25 -10.67 -32.85
C THR A 209 1.97 -10.22 -32.13
N SER A 210 1.85 -8.92 -31.85
CA SER A 210 0.65 -8.32 -31.25
C SER A 210 -0.26 -7.65 -32.28
N ILE A 211 -1.57 -7.69 -32.02
CA ILE A 211 -2.62 -6.93 -32.73
C ILE A 211 -3.56 -6.29 -31.70
N ASN A 212 -4.40 -5.35 -32.14
CA ASN A 212 -5.46 -4.76 -31.31
C ASN A 212 -4.96 -4.18 -29.96
N GLY A 213 -3.70 -3.74 -29.87
CA GLY A 213 -3.08 -3.25 -28.64
C GLY A 213 -2.57 -4.33 -27.68
N GLY A 214 -2.33 -5.56 -28.17
CA GLY A 214 -1.67 -6.61 -27.40
C GLY A 214 -0.23 -6.27 -27.01
N VAL A 215 0.24 -6.87 -25.92
CA VAL A 215 1.60 -6.68 -25.40
C VAL A 215 2.37 -8.00 -25.47
N VAL A 216 3.55 -7.97 -26.08
CA VAL A 216 4.46 -9.12 -26.18
C VAL A 216 5.64 -8.95 -25.22
N LYS A 217 5.98 -10.03 -24.50
CA LYS A 217 7.10 -10.09 -23.56
C LYS A 217 7.91 -11.37 -23.75
N LYS A 218 9.23 -11.22 -23.82
CA LYS A 218 10.19 -12.34 -23.92
C LYS A 218 10.59 -12.91 -22.56
N LYS A 219 10.47 -12.12 -21.48
CA LYS A 219 10.75 -12.52 -20.10
C LYS A 219 9.47 -12.45 -19.28
N VAL A 220 9.04 -13.58 -18.72
CA VAL A 220 7.81 -13.70 -17.94
C VAL A 220 7.94 -14.81 -16.91
N HIS A 221 7.12 -14.73 -15.87
CA HIS A 221 6.89 -15.82 -14.93
C HIS A 221 5.51 -16.40 -15.17
N ALA A 222 5.40 -17.73 -15.09
CA ALA A 222 4.14 -18.43 -15.28
C ALA A 222 3.89 -19.46 -14.21
N TRP A 223 2.64 -19.56 -13.77
CA TRP A 223 2.16 -20.54 -12.81
C TRP A 223 0.98 -21.29 -13.40
N ILE A 224 1.02 -22.61 -13.30
CA ILE A 224 -0.05 -23.50 -13.76
C ILE A 224 -0.63 -24.21 -12.54
N TRP A 225 -1.95 -24.14 -12.45
CA TRP A 225 -2.71 -24.65 -11.31
C TRP A 225 -3.78 -25.61 -11.80
N ILE A 226 -4.14 -26.58 -10.97
CA ILE A 226 -5.30 -27.45 -11.20
C ILE A 226 -6.26 -27.41 -10.02
N ARG A 227 -7.53 -27.72 -10.28
CA ARG A 227 -8.54 -27.92 -9.23
C ARG A 227 -9.31 -29.20 -9.53
N SER A 228 -9.39 -30.11 -8.57
CA SER A 228 -10.06 -31.42 -8.72
C SER A 228 -11.56 -31.40 -8.40
N SER A 229 -11.98 -30.42 -7.59
CA SER A 229 -13.38 -30.19 -7.23
C SER A 229 -13.58 -28.74 -6.86
N ILE A 230 -14.77 -28.20 -7.11
CA ILE A 230 -15.16 -26.92 -6.51
C ILE A 230 -15.33 -27.16 -4.99
N PRO A 231 -14.62 -26.43 -4.12
CA PRO A 231 -14.85 -26.53 -2.69
C PRO A 231 -16.33 -26.34 -2.37
N LYS A 232 -16.94 -27.30 -1.66
CA LYS A 232 -18.28 -27.12 -1.12
C LYS A 232 -18.20 -26.00 -0.11
N ARG A 233 -18.81 -24.85 -0.42
CA ARG A 233 -18.96 -23.77 0.57
C ARG A 233 -19.81 -24.33 1.71
N ALA A 234 -19.22 -24.54 2.88
CA ALA A 234 -19.94 -24.91 4.10
C ALA A 234 -21.02 -23.87 4.46
N TRP A 235 -20.89 -22.65 3.94
CA TRP A 235 -21.81 -21.54 4.13
C TRP A 235 -22.13 -20.90 2.77
N ARG A 236 -23.38 -20.99 2.32
CA ARG A 236 -23.90 -20.09 1.29
C ARG A 236 -24.45 -18.86 1.99
N LYS A 237 -24.10 -17.66 1.52
CA LYS A 237 -24.79 -16.46 1.98
C LYS A 237 -26.22 -16.57 1.45
N CYS A 238 -27.20 -16.47 2.33
CA CYS A 238 -28.60 -16.51 1.94
C CYS A 238 -29.33 -15.45 2.75
N ILE A 239 -30.25 -14.75 2.09
CA ILE A 239 -31.01 -13.65 2.69
C ILE A 239 -32.44 -14.14 2.81
N GLU A 240 -32.88 -14.36 4.04
CA GLU A 240 -34.27 -14.68 4.35
C GLU A 240 -34.98 -13.46 4.91
N TYR A 241 -36.22 -13.25 4.48
CA TYR A 241 -37.10 -12.26 5.07
C TYR A 241 -38.53 -12.77 5.13
N THR A 242 -39.31 -12.22 6.06
CA THR A 242 -40.72 -12.58 6.24
C THR A 242 -41.59 -11.39 5.85
N VAL A 243 -42.61 -11.63 5.04
CA VAL A 243 -43.61 -10.63 4.65
C VAL A 243 -44.91 -10.99 5.34
N THR A 244 -45.57 -9.99 5.93
CA THR A 244 -46.94 -10.16 6.43
C THR A 244 -47.87 -9.76 5.30
N ASP A 245 -48.77 -10.67 4.91
CA ASP A 245 -49.76 -10.37 3.88
C ASP A 245 -50.87 -9.45 4.41
N LYS A 246 -51.79 -9.04 3.53
CA LYS A 246 -52.91 -8.15 3.88
C LYS A 246 -53.86 -8.73 4.94
N ASN A 247 -53.79 -10.04 5.18
CA ASN A 247 -54.63 -10.77 6.13
C ASN A 247 -53.88 -11.07 7.43
N GLY A 248 -52.67 -10.54 7.62
CA GLY A 248 -51.86 -10.74 8.83
C GLY A 248 -51.06 -12.05 8.85
N LYS A 249 -51.10 -12.86 7.78
CA LYS A 249 -50.36 -14.12 7.71
C LYS A 249 -48.91 -13.85 7.30
N LYS A 250 -47.97 -14.45 8.04
CA LYS A 250 -46.53 -14.34 7.79
C LYS A 250 -46.07 -15.40 6.78
N GLU A 251 -45.46 -14.96 5.69
CA GLU A 251 -44.85 -15.83 4.67
C GLU A 251 -43.35 -15.56 4.55
N THR A 252 -42.54 -16.62 4.43
CA THR A 252 -41.08 -16.53 4.32
C THR A 252 -40.62 -16.61 2.87
N TYR A 253 -39.66 -15.75 2.53
CA TYR A 253 -39.04 -15.65 1.22
C TYR A 253 -37.51 -15.59 1.34
N SER A 254 -36.82 -16.10 0.33
CA SER A 254 -35.37 -16.00 0.13
C SER A 254 -35.05 -15.13 -1.08
N VAL A 255 -33.92 -14.42 -1.05
CA VAL A 255 -33.41 -13.65 -2.22
C VAL A 255 -32.44 -14.51 -3.03
N ASP A 256 -32.63 -14.57 -4.34
CA ASP A 256 -31.68 -15.19 -5.27
C ASP A 256 -30.43 -14.32 -5.46
N GLU A 257 -29.24 -14.89 -5.23
CA GLU A 257 -27.97 -14.14 -5.26
C GLU A 257 -27.60 -13.58 -6.65
N GLU A 258 -28.01 -14.22 -7.75
CA GLU A 258 -27.62 -13.81 -9.10
C GLU A 258 -28.57 -12.74 -9.67
N THR A 259 -29.85 -12.86 -9.37
CA THR A 259 -30.90 -12.02 -9.97
C THR A 259 -31.45 -10.96 -9.02
N GLY A 260 -31.24 -11.12 -7.71
CA GLY A 260 -31.83 -10.28 -6.67
C GLY A 260 -33.35 -10.48 -6.50
N THR A 261 -33.93 -11.50 -7.15
CA THR A 261 -35.37 -11.73 -7.17
C THR A 261 -35.86 -12.54 -5.97
N ARG A 262 -37.12 -12.34 -5.59
CA ARG A 262 -37.76 -13.09 -4.50
C ARG A 262 -38.04 -14.53 -4.91
N ARG A 263 -37.81 -15.48 -3.99
CA ARG A 263 -38.23 -16.88 -4.08
C ARG A 263 -38.99 -17.26 -2.80
N LYS A 264 -40.11 -17.99 -2.94
CA LYS A 264 -40.90 -18.44 -1.79
C LYS A 264 -40.18 -19.59 -1.08
N GLY A 265 -40.04 -19.53 0.25
CA GLY A 265 -39.34 -20.55 1.05
C GLY A 265 -38.19 -20.01 1.91
N SER A 266 -37.69 -20.84 2.83
CA SER A 266 -36.50 -20.57 3.64
C SER A 266 -35.23 -21.12 2.99
N CYS A 267 -34.07 -20.66 3.44
CA CYS A 267 -32.74 -21.06 3.01
C CYS A 267 -32.21 -22.34 3.67
N ALA A 268 -33.05 -23.21 4.24
CA ALA A 268 -32.69 -24.39 5.04
C ALA A 268 -31.32 -25.03 4.67
N TYR A 269 -30.41 -25.28 5.63
CA TYR A 269 -30.48 -26.42 6.56
C TYR A 269 -30.15 -26.09 8.03
N SER A 270 -31.10 -26.48 8.89
CA SER A 270 -31.03 -26.94 10.29
C SER A 270 -30.11 -26.29 11.33
N HIS A 271 -30.81 -25.76 12.34
CA HIS A 271 -30.49 -25.55 13.76
C HIS A 271 -29.36 -24.56 14.11
N ASP A 272 -29.85 -23.41 14.58
CA ASP A 272 -29.19 -22.47 15.47
C ASP A 272 -28.04 -21.66 14.89
N VAL A 273 -28.44 -20.71 14.02
CA VAL A 273 -28.24 -19.25 14.19
C VAL A 273 -28.71 -18.57 12.89
N ARG A 274 -29.78 -17.78 12.95
CA ARG A 274 -30.25 -16.96 11.80
C ARG A 274 -29.34 -15.74 11.62
N LYS A 275 -28.25 -15.87 10.87
CA LYS A 275 -27.40 -14.74 10.47
C LYS A 275 -27.97 -14.10 9.20
N ASN A 276 -28.88 -13.12 9.36
CA ASN A 276 -29.25 -12.19 8.30
C ASN A 276 -28.13 -11.17 8.09
N GLY A 277 -27.05 -11.59 7.42
CA GLY A 277 -25.90 -10.75 7.12
C GLY A 277 -25.76 -10.56 5.61
N ALA A 278 -26.51 -9.65 5.02
CA ALA A 278 -26.24 -9.23 3.65
C ALA A 278 -26.51 -7.74 3.45
N VAL A 279 -25.44 -7.03 3.10
CA VAL A 279 -25.53 -5.75 2.43
C VAL A 279 -25.67 -6.06 0.94
N LEU A 280 -26.83 -5.76 0.37
CA LEU A 280 -27.06 -5.82 -1.07
C LEU A 280 -26.30 -4.67 -1.74
N VAL A 281 -25.77 -4.87 -2.94
CA VAL A 281 -25.11 -3.81 -3.70
C VAL A 281 -25.94 -3.54 -4.96
N ALA A 282 -26.56 -2.37 -5.05
CA ALA A 282 -27.24 -1.95 -6.27
C ALA A 282 -26.37 -0.94 -7.01
N PRO A 283 -25.80 -1.28 -8.18
CA PRO A 283 -24.94 -0.36 -8.92
C PRO A 283 -25.67 0.85 -9.51
N ASN A 284 -27.01 0.80 -9.61
CA ASN A 284 -27.86 1.87 -10.13
C ASN A 284 -29.31 1.70 -9.67
N GLU A 285 -30.15 2.70 -9.96
CA GLU A 285 -31.56 2.72 -9.59
C GLU A 285 -32.39 1.60 -10.24
N LYS A 286 -32.03 1.16 -11.45
CA LYS A 286 -32.71 0.05 -12.13
C LYS A 286 -32.48 -1.29 -11.41
N ALA A 287 -31.29 -1.50 -10.86
CA ALA A 287 -30.96 -2.67 -10.05
C ALA A 287 -31.67 -2.61 -8.69
N GLU A 288 -31.74 -1.44 -8.07
CA GLU A 288 -32.45 -1.20 -6.81
C GLU A 288 -33.94 -1.57 -6.90
N ARG A 289 -34.64 -1.21 -7.97
CA ARG A 289 -36.07 -1.53 -8.16
C ARG A 289 -36.39 -3.03 -8.23
N LYS A 290 -35.39 -3.87 -8.48
CA LYS A 290 -35.56 -5.34 -8.50
C LYS A 290 -35.46 -5.96 -7.11
N ILE A 291 -34.96 -5.20 -6.13
CA ILE A 291 -34.76 -5.66 -4.76
C ILE A 291 -36.12 -5.68 -4.04
N PRO A 292 -36.48 -6.78 -3.36
CA PRO A 292 -37.72 -6.85 -2.60
C PRO A 292 -37.75 -5.84 -1.44
N SER A 293 -38.91 -5.21 -1.24
CA SER A 293 -39.19 -4.29 -0.14
C SER A 293 -39.43 -5.09 1.16
N ALA A 294 -38.37 -5.42 1.88
CA ALA A 294 -38.44 -6.14 3.15
C ALA A 294 -37.74 -5.35 4.29
N PRO A 295 -38.41 -5.09 5.42
CA PRO A 295 -37.82 -4.33 6.52
C PRO A 295 -36.53 -4.97 7.04
N GLY A 296 -35.50 -4.15 7.28
CA GLY A 296 -34.21 -4.58 7.82
C GLY A 296 -33.14 -4.97 6.79
N LEU A 297 -33.45 -4.93 5.48
CA LEU A 297 -32.44 -5.11 4.43
C LEU A 297 -31.47 -3.93 4.39
N LEU A 298 -30.16 -4.21 4.27
CA LEU A 298 -29.13 -3.19 4.06
C LEU A 298 -28.75 -3.15 2.57
N LEU A 299 -28.60 -1.96 2.01
CA LEU A 299 -28.31 -1.70 0.59
C LEU A 299 -27.18 -0.67 0.46
N TYR A 300 -26.07 -1.05 -0.16
CA TYR A 300 -25.01 -0.13 -0.56
C TYR A 300 -25.18 0.30 -2.02
N ARG A 301 -25.15 1.62 -2.23
CA ARG A 301 -25.23 2.31 -3.53
C ARG A 301 -23.85 2.87 -3.87
N PRO A 302 -22.98 2.14 -4.58
CA PRO A 302 -21.64 2.60 -4.91
C PRO A 302 -21.66 3.83 -5.85
N ASP A 303 -22.69 4.00 -6.68
CA ASP A 303 -22.86 5.18 -7.54
C ASP A 303 -23.15 6.47 -6.75
N LYS A 304 -23.65 6.35 -5.53
CA LYS A 304 -23.99 7.47 -4.65
C LYS A 304 -23.20 7.48 -3.34
N GLU A 305 -22.32 6.49 -3.14
CA GLU A 305 -21.60 6.23 -1.88
C GLU A 305 -22.52 6.17 -0.64
N LYS A 306 -23.71 5.58 -0.77
CA LYS A 306 -24.74 5.56 0.29
C LYS A 306 -25.01 4.16 0.81
N LEU A 307 -25.29 4.06 2.11
CA LEU A 307 -25.78 2.84 2.77
C LEU A 307 -27.22 3.08 3.24
N LEU A 308 -28.17 2.24 2.81
CA LEU A 308 -29.61 2.37 3.03
C LEU A 308 -30.15 1.13 3.79
N ILE A 309 -31.07 1.30 4.73
CA ILE A 309 -31.87 0.28 5.40
C ILE A 309 -33.30 0.37 4.92
N GLN A 310 -33.91 -0.75 4.59
CA GLN A 310 -35.33 -0.76 4.26
C GLN A 310 -36.17 -0.66 5.53
N GLY A 311 -36.99 0.39 5.62
CA GLY A 311 -38.01 0.57 6.65
C GLY A 311 -39.29 -0.22 6.33
N LYS A 312 -40.41 0.14 6.99
CA LYS A 312 -41.71 -0.50 6.73
C LYS A 312 -42.29 -0.19 5.35
N LYS A 313 -41.93 0.96 4.75
CA LYS A 313 -42.48 1.43 3.46
C LYS A 313 -41.44 2.01 2.50
N ASP A 314 -40.25 2.37 2.98
CA ASP A 314 -39.28 3.22 2.31
C ASP A 314 -37.81 2.85 2.65
N TRP A 315 -36.88 3.08 1.72
CA TRP A 315 -35.45 2.96 1.97
C TRP A 315 -34.96 4.19 2.73
N LYS A 316 -34.22 3.98 3.82
CA LYS A 316 -33.69 5.03 4.70
C LYS A 316 -32.17 4.97 4.77
N GLU A 317 -31.47 6.08 4.68
CA GLU A 317 -30.01 6.08 4.78
C GLU A 317 -29.52 5.70 6.20
N ILE A 318 -28.73 4.62 6.34
CA ILE A 318 -28.16 4.13 7.62
C ILE A 318 -26.93 4.93 8.03
N ALA A 319 -26.21 5.48 7.05
CA ALA A 319 -25.30 6.57 7.36
C ALA A 319 -26.17 7.72 7.87
N MET A 320 -26.35 7.77 9.19
CA MET A 320 -27.10 8.77 9.94
C MET A 320 -26.36 10.11 9.85
N VAL A 321 -26.15 10.61 8.65
CA VAL A 321 -25.59 11.93 8.40
C VAL A 321 -26.51 12.99 9.01
N ASN A 322 -27.80 12.74 9.24
CA ASN A 322 -28.69 13.74 9.83
C ASN A 322 -28.66 13.78 11.37
N GLU A 323 -28.61 12.64 12.06
CA GLU A 323 -28.36 12.62 13.52
C GLU A 323 -26.90 12.94 13.84
N VAL A 324 -25.94 12.47 13.03
CA VAL A 324 -24.54 12.90 13.13
C VAL A 324 -24.39 14.36 12.70
N LYS A 325 -25.18 14.92 11.78
CA LYS A 325 -25.19 16.38 11.51
C LYS A 325 -25.88 17.15 12.63
N SER A 326 -26.93 16.61 13.23
CA SER A 326 -27.62 17.20 14.40
C SER A 326 -26.69 17.20 15.60
N LEU A 327 -26.11 16.05 15.94
CA LEU A 327 -25.07 15.87 16.93
C LEU A 327 -23.82 16.66 16.57
N LYS A 328 -23.40 16.76 15.31
CA LYS A 328 -22.27 17.61 14.89
C LYS A 328 -22.62 19.08 15.04
N LYS A 329 -23.84 19.52 14.74
CA LYS A 329 -24.32 20.88 15.03
C LYS A 329 -24.38 21.14 16.53
N SER A 330 -24.84 20.19 17.33
CA SER A 330 -24.87 20.26 18.79
C SER A 330 -23.46 20.23 19.37
N VAL A 331 -22.55 19.43 18.82
CA VAL A 331 -21.13 19.34 19.18
C VAL A 331 -20.40 20.60 18.73
N ASP A 332 -20.70 21.17 17.56
CA ASP A 332 -20.15 22.43 17.08
C ASP A 332 -20.69 23.60 17.94
N SER A 333 -21.96 23.55 18.34
CA SER A 333 -22.58 24.49 19.27
C SER A 333 -21.96 24.40 20.66
N VAL A 334 -21.79 23.19 21.20
CA VAL A 334 -21.10 22.90 22.47
C VAL A 334 -19.64 23.30 22.37
N LYS A 335 -18.94 23.02 21.27
CA LYS A 335 -17.55 23.42 21.02
C LYS A 335 -17.43 24.95 20.95
N ASN A 336 -18.40 25.64 20.36
CA ASN A 336 -18.46 27.09 20.35
C ASN A 336 -18.78 27.66 21.75
N ALA A 337 -19.64 27.01 22.53
CA ALA A 337 -19.94 27.36 23.91
C ALA A 337 -18.73 27.11 24.82
N VAL A 338 -18.05 25.98 24.68
CA VAL A 338 -16.79 25.65 25.34
C VAL A 338 -15.72 26.65 24.93
N ARG A 339 -15.55 26.99 23.65
CA ARG A 339 -14.63 28.06 23.22
C ARG A 339 -14.99 29.42 23.82
N LYS A 340 -16.28 29.74 23.99
CA LYS A 340 -16.71 30.97 24.70
C LYS A 340 -16.38 30.90 26.18
N VAL A 341 -16.56 29.74 26.82
CA VAL A 341 -16.21 29.50 28.23
C VAL A 341 -14.70 29.51 28.41
N GLU A 342 -13.91 28.85 27.57
CA GLU A 342 -12.46 28.90 27.51
C GLU A 342 -11.96 30.32 27.24
N ASN A 343 -12.61 31.09 26.37
CA ASN A 343 -12.28 32.50 26.18
C ASN A 343 -12.64 33.33 27.42
N LYS A 344 -13.75 33.01 28.11
CA LYS A 344 -14.12 33.67 29.37
C LYS A 344 -13.18 33.26 30.50
N ILE A 345 -12.75 32.00 30.59
CA ILE A 345 -11.78 31.46 31.54
C ILE A 345 -10.39 31.96 31.20
N SER A 346 -10.03 32.12 29.93
CA SER A 346 -8.78 32.74 29.49
C SER A 346 -8.79 34.22 29.82
N LYS A 347 -9.93 34.91 29.64
CA LYS A 347 -10.12 36.28 30.15
C LYS A 347 -10.08 36.31 31.68
N LEU A 348 -10.77 35.42 32.38
CA LEU A 348 -10.79 35.35 33.84
C LEU A 348 -9.41 35.02 34.39
N ASN A 349 -8.69 34.06 33.80
CA ASN A 349 -7.30 33.76 34.09
C ASN A 349 -6.41 34.94 33.73
N SER A 350 -6.69 35.65 32.64
CA SER A 350 -5.97 36.89 32.35
C SER A 350 -6.24 37.95 33.41
N TYR A 351 -7.44 38.02 34.01
CA TYR A 351 -7.79 38.93 35.10
C TYR A 351 -7.27 38.47 36.48
N VAL A 352 -7.25 37.16 36.74
CA VAL A 352 -6.82 36.54 38.01
C VAL A 352 -5.29 36.44 38.08
N PHE A 353 -4.62 36.23 36.96
CA PHE A 353 -3.16 36.27 36.85
C PHE A 353 -2.62 37.64 36.42
N GLN A 354 -3.47 38.68 36.33
CA GLN A 354 -3.08 40.06 35.96
C GLN A 354 -2.33 40.84 37.04
N ARG A 355 -1.88 40.17 38.11
CA ARG A 355 -0.74 40.65 38.90
C ARG A 355 0.48 39.78 38.65
N GLN A 356 0.96 39.69 37.41
CA GLN A 356 2.19 38.94 37.11
C GLN A 356 3.12 39.66 36.13
N ASP A 357 4.11 40.26 36.78
CA ASP A 357 5.46 40.62 36.40
C ASP A 357 5.91 40.41 34.93
N ASN A 358 6.13 41.53 34.22
CA ASN A 358 6.77 41.56 32.91
C ASN A 358 8.25 41.12 32.93
N SER A 359 8.83 40.82 34.10
CA SER A 359 10.21 40.36 34.26
C SER A 359 10.47 38.91 33.78
N ILE A 360 9.42 38.09 33.58
CA ILE A 360 9.59 36.67 33.23
C ILE A 360 10.06 36.53 31.78
N THR A 361 11.28 36.05 31.58
CA THR A 361 11.94 36.03 30.26
C THR A 361 11.95 34.66 29.57
N SER A 362 11.73 33.57 30.31
CA SER A 362 11.73 32.20 29.78
C SER A 362 10.97 31.24 30.71
N CYS A 363 10.69 30.02 30.23
CA CYS A 363 10.11 28.98 31.08
C CYS A 363 11.05 28.55 32.23
N LYS A 364 12.37 28.69 32.06
CA LYS A 364 13.37 28.43 33.11
C LYS A 364 13.29 29.50 34.19
N HIS A 365 13.17 30.77 33.79
CA HIS A 365 12.97 31.88 34.73
C HIS A 365 11.65 31.69 35.49
N LEU A 366 10.56 31.35 34.78
CA LEU A 366 9.26 31.05 35.40
C LEU A 366 9.34 29.92 36.44
N LYS A 367 10.02 28.81 36.11
CA LYS A 367 10.23 27.68 37.03
C LYS A 367 10.98 28.10 38.29
N ASN A 368 12.00 28.95 38.16
CA ASN A 368 12.80 29.39 39.31
C ASN A 368 12.03 30.33 40.23
N LEU A 369 11.07 31.11 39.69
CA LEU A 369 10.26 32.04 40.48
C LEU A 369 9.08 31.38 41.20
N ARG A 370 8.60 30.22 40.72
CA ARG A 370 7.35 29.60 41.21
C ARG A 370 7.47 28.09 41.36
N SER A 371 7.15 27.61 42.55
CA SER A 371 7.01 26.19 42.86
C SER A 371 5.63 25.65 42.48
N GLY A 372 5.51 24.33 42.28
CA GLY A 372 4.22 23.65 42.05
C GLY A 372 3.62 23.81 40.65
N LEU A 373 4.33 24.48 39.72
CA LEU A 373 3.92 24.58 38.33
C LEU A 373 4.09 23.23 37.60
N VAL A 374 3.19 22.96 36.65
CA VAL A 374 3.19 21.77 35.78
C VAL A 374 3.54 22.16 34.34
N ASN A 375 3.63 21.17 33.44
CA ASN A 375 3.81 21.47 32.02
C ASN A 375 2.57 22.16 31.45
N GLY A 376 2.75 23.21 30.64
CA GLY A 376 1.61 23.99 30.17
C GLY A 376 1.99 25.23 29.37
N TYR A 377 0.97 25.95 28.89
CA TYR A 377 1.14 27.19 28.13
C TYR A 377 1.07 28.40 29.06
N TYR A 378 2.17 29.11 29.21
CA TYR A 378 2.32 30.21 30.17
C TYR A 378 2.68 31.50 29.49
N ARG A 379 2.30 32.63 30.12
CA ARG A 379 2.78 33.95 29.74
C ARG A 379 4.22 34.12 30.23
N ILE A 380 5.14 34.40 29.30
CA ILE A 380 6.55 34.69 29.55
C ILE A 380 6.84 36.09 28.99
N GLY A 381 6.69 37.09 29.84
CA GLY A 381 6.81 38.51 29.49
C GLY A 381 5.64 38.98 28.64
N ALA A 382 5.93 39.53 27.46
CA ALA A 382 4.92 40.09 26.56
C ALA A 382 4.21 39.06 25.66
N PHE A 383 4.59 37.79 25.72
CA PHE A 383 4.03 36.72 24.87
C PHE A 383 3.83 35.43 25.69
N SER A 384 3.32 34.39 25.06
CA SER A 384 3.12 33.09 25.71
C SER A 384 3.86 31.98 24.97
N ALA A 385 4.28 30.95 25.71
CA ALA A 385 4.91 29.76 25.15
C ALA A 385 4.57 28.52 25.99
N TYR A 386 4.73 27.35 25.38
CA TYR A 386 4.61 26.09 26.10
C TYR A 386 5.89 25.81 26.88
N CYS A 387 5.72 25.56 28.18
CA CYS A 387 6.78 25.28 29.13
C CYS A 387 6.75 23.82 29.58
N ASP A 388 7.88 23.16 29.43
CA ASP A 388 8.17 21.86 30.05
C ASP A 388 8.83 22.12 31.41
N ILE A 389 8.00 22.55 32.37
CA ILE A 389 8.41 22.95 33.72
C ILE A 389 9.01 21.77 34.49
N VAL A 390 8.41 20.58 34.38
CA VAL A 390 8.84 19.40 35.13
C VAL A 390 10.28 19.07 34.78
N ASN A 391 10.63 19.09 33.49
CA ASN A 391 11.98 18.77 33.01
C ASN A 391 12.93 19.98 32.95
N ASN A 392 12.90 20.87 33.95
CA ASN A 392 13.79 22.04 34.09
C ASN A 392 13.43 23.29 33.29
N GLY A 393 12.16 23.48 32.94
CA GLY A 393 11.67 24.75 32.41
C GLY A 393 12.11 25.01 30.97
N TRP A 394 12.04 23.99 30.11
CA TRP A 394 12.31 24.20 28.68
C TRP A 394 11.17 24.95 28.00
N THR A 395 11.51 25.83 27.06
CA THR A 395 10.56 26.60 26.26
C THR A 395 10.46 26.02 24.86
N LEU A 396 9.24 25.65 24.42
CA LEU A 396 9.01 25.15 23.07
C LEU A 396 9.13 26.27 22.03
N ILE A 397 10.05 26.14 21.08
CA ILE A 397 10.33 27.18 20.08
C ILE A 397 9.92 26.80 18.66
N ALA A 398 10.01 25.53 18.31
CA ALA A 398 9.74 25.06 16.95
C ALA A 398 9.36 23.58 16.94
N ARG A 399 8.75 23.15 15.83
CA ARG A 399 8.48 21.75 15.52
C ARG A 399 8.57 21.52 14.02
N PHE A 400 9.15 20.39 13.66
CA PHE A 400 9.44 19.94 12.29
C PHE A 400 8.64 18.68 11.99
N SER A 401 7.79 18.71 10.97
CA SER A 401 6.84 17.64 10.67
C SER A 401 6.78 17.30 9.19
N ASN A 402 7.08 16.05 8.83
CA ASN A 402 6.90 15.58 7.45
C ASN A 402 5.43 15.23 7.11
N ASN A 403 4.50 15.43 8.05
CA ASN A 403 3.07 15.11 7.89
C ASN A 403 2.23 16.31 7.38
N ASP A 404 2.85 17.47 7.16
CA ASP A 404 2.21 18.65 6.58
C ASP A 404 3.08 19.26 5.47
N LEU A 405 2.78 20.51 5.10
CA LEU A 405 3.57 21.22 4.10
C LEU A 405 4.98 21.45 4.65
N LYS A 406 6.01 21.25 3.83
CA LYS A 406 7.43 21.34 4.20
C LYS A 406 7.88 22.80 4.41
N ASN A 407 7.32 23.48 5.42
CA ASN A 407 7.43 24.93 5.54
C ASN A 407 8.84 25.37 5.93
N TRP A 408 9.61 24.52 6.62
CA TRP A 408 10.94 24.88 7.06
C TRP A 408 11.93 24.99 5.91
N ILE A 409 11.73 24.23 4.82
CA ILE A 409 12.76 24.06 3.78
C ILE A 409 12.37 24.68 2.44
N ARG A 410 11.14 25.15 2.31
CA ARG A 410 10.65 25.77 1.07
C ARG A 410 11.48 26.99 0.61
N ASP A 411 11.67 27.98 1.49
CA ASP A 411 12.21 29.29 1.10
C ASP A 411 13.08 29.98 2.17
N GLY A 412 13.29 29.34 3.33
CA GLY A 412 14.05 29.91 4.44
C GLY A 412 13.26 30.85 5.35
N LYS A 413 12.02 31.23 5.04
CA LYS A 413 11.26 32.24 5.82
C LYS A 413 11.05 31.85 7.28
N MET A 414 10.88 30.56 7.57
CA MET A 414 10.71 30.09 8.96
C MET A 414 11.97 30.38 9.80
N TRP A 415 13.16 30.22 9.22
CA TRP A 415 14.43 30.45 9.90
C TRP A 415 14.74 31.94 10.07
N PHE A 416 14.52 32.73 9.02
CA PHE A 416 14.98 34.13 8.96
C PHE A 416 13.89 35.16 9.32
N ASP A 417 12.71 35.07 8.70
CA ASP A 417 11.82 36.23 8.55
C ASP A 417 10.56 36.16 9.42
N ARG A 418 10.16 34.97 9.85
CA ARG A 418 8.86 34.76 10.51
C ARG A 418 8.74 35.57 11.80
N SER A 419 7.88 36.58 11.84
CA SER A 419 7.74 37.49 13.00
C SER A 419 6.52 37.21 13.87
N PHE A 420 5.76 36.17 13.58
CA PHE A 420 4.55 35.78 14.30
C PHE A 420 4.43 34.26 14.41
N SER A 421 3.75 33.79 15.44
CA SER A 421 3.56 32.36 15.69
C SER A 421 2.82 31.66 14.53
N PHE A 422 3.12 30.38 14.35
CA PHE A 422 2.50 29.52 13.33
C PHE A 422 2.29 28.13 13.91
N GLY A 423 1.25 27.43 13.43
CA GLY A 423 0.87 26.12 13.93
C GLY A 423 0.25 26.21 15.33
N TYR A 424 0.43 25.14 16.13
CA TYR A 424 -0.14 25.02 17.47
C TYR A 424 0.97 25.08 18.54
N PRO A 425 1.38 26.29 18.99
CA PRO A 425 2.43 26.47 20.00
C PRO A 425 1.96 26.15 21.42
N THR A 426 0.67 25.85 21.61
CA THR A 426 0.02 25.58 22.89
C THR A 426 0.16 24.12 23.35
N SER A 427 0.69 23.25 22.51
CA SER A 427 0.89 21.83 22.84
C SER A 427 2.08 21.27 22.07
N PRO A 428 2.93 20.41 22.67
CA PRO A 428 4.03 19.71 22.01
C PRO A 428 3.60 18.48 21.20
N THR A 429 2.33 18.05 21.28
CA THR A 429 1.91 16.71 20.81
C THR A 429 1.44 16.65 19.36
N HIS A 430 1.19 17.79 18.73
CA HIS A 430 0.72 17.81 17.34
C HIS A 430 1.84 17.38 16.39
N ASN A 431 1.46 16.72 15.29
CA ASN A 431 2.36 16.30 14.22
C ASN A 431 2.18 17.22 12.99
N TRP A 432 2.43 18.51 13.18
CA TRP A 432 2.36 19.61 12.20
C TRP A 432 3.42 20.66 12.51
N ASP A 433 4.00 21.30 11.51
CA ASP A 433 4.97 22.38 11.68
C ASP A 433 4.44 23.47 12.63
N MET A 434 5.33 23.97 13.48
CA MET A 434 5.02 25.03 14.43
C MET A 434 6.25 25.87 14.69
N ILE A 435 6.07 27.18 14.78
CA ILE A 435 7.10 28.08 15.29
C ILE A 435 6.42 29.05 16.27
N SER A 436 6.97 29.17 17.47
CA SER A 436 6.46 30.07 18.50
C SER A 436 7.29 31.36 18.55
N GLU A 437 6.73 32.43 19.12
CA GLU A 437 7.48 33.69 19.27
C GLU A 437 8.76 33.53 20.09
N ALA A 438 8.83 32.48 20.92
CA ALA A 438 10.02 32.17 21.69
C ALA A 438 11.24 31.92 20.80
N PHE A 439 11.06 31.49 19.55
CA PHE A 439 12.15 31.25 18.60
C PHE A 439 13.05 32.48 18.36
N TRP A 440 12.46 33.69 18.42
CA TRP A 440 13.20 34.96 18.27
C TRP A 440 13.11 35.88 19.49
N LYS A 441 12.38 35.51 20.54
CA LYS A 441 12.28 36.30 21.78
C LYS A 441 12.99 35.69 22.98
N VAL A 442 13.07 34.36 23.09
CA VAL A 442 13.73 33.70 24.24
C VAL A 442 15.21 33.54 23.96
N LYS A 443 16.02 34.19 24.79
CA LYS A 443 17.45 33.92 24.89
C LYS A 443 17.65 32.64 25.70
N GLY A 444 18.56 31.79 25.24
CA GLY A 444 18.91 30.56 25.93
C GLY A 444 20.40 30.30 25.85
N ASN A 445 20.84 29.27 26.57
CA ASN A 445 22.21 28.75 26.50
C ASN A 445 22.25 27.40 25.79
N GLU A 446 21.19 26.61 25.92
CA GLU A 446 21.12 25.23 25.44
C GLU A 446 19.81 24.98 24.69
N PHE A 447 19.81 23.95 23.84
CA PHE A 447 18.58 23.41 23.27
C PHE A 447 18.53 21.88 23.37
N LYS A 448 17.31 21.35 23.31
CA LYS A 448 17.05 19.91 23.17
C LYS A 448 16.06 19.63 22.04
N ILE A 449 16.12 18.41 21.51
CA ILE A 449 15.18 17.86 20.55
C ILE A 449 14.42 16.70 21.21
N THR A 450 13.10 16.66 21.05
CA THR A 450 12.22 15.59 21.53
C THR A 450 11.25 15.16 20.44
N ARG A 451 10.56 14.04 20.61
CA ARG A 451 9.43 13.68 19.73
C ARG A 451 8.11 14.27 20.23
N SER A 452 7.15 14.44 19.32
CA SER A 452 5.78 14.88 19.67
C SER A 452 4.92 13.77 20.27
N ASP A 453 5.23 12.50 19.99
CA ASP A 453 4.50 11.34 20.51
C ASP A 453 5.07 10.80 21.83
N ASP A 454 6.10 11.45 22.39
CA ASP A 454 6.59 11.19 23.74
C ASP A 454 6.06 12.27 24.71
N SER A 455 5.08 11.89 25.52
CA SER A 455 4.46 12.76 26.53
C SER A 455 5.41 13.16 27.66
N SER A 456 6.53 12.45 27.84
CA SER A 456 7.55 12.77 28.85
C SER A 456 8.55 13.83 28.39
N HIS A 457 8.52 14.20 27.10
CA HIS A 457 9.47 15.12 26.47
C HIS A 457 10.93 14.71 26.69
N THR A 458 11.21 13.41 26.60
CA THR A 458 12.54 12.83 26.76
C THR A 458 13.45 13.39 25.68
N ALA A 459 14.60 13.93 26.08
CA ALA A 459 15.58 14.45 25.14
C ALA A 459 16.13 13.30 24.29
N LEU A 460 16.00 13.41 22.97
CA LEU A 460 16.73 12.59 22.01
C LEU A 460 18.17 13.08 21.88
N LEU A 461 18.30 14.41 21.87
CA LEU A 461 19.54 15.15 21.82
C LEU A 461 19.41 16.39 22.70
N GLN A 462 20.44 16.68 23.47
CA GLN A 462 20.58 17.94 24.19
C GLN A 462 22.00 18.48 24.03
N THR A 463 22.14 19.78 23.77
CA THR A 463 23.46 20.44 23.77
C THR A 463 24.06 20.44 25.17
N THR A 464 25.34 20.12 25.28
CA THR A 464 26.08 20.02 26.56
C THR A 464 26.97 21.22 26.84
N SER A 465 27.07 22.15 25.90
CA SER A 465 27.78 23.41 26.00
C SER A 465 26.82 24.58 25.89
N ASN A 466 27.29 25.79 26.20
CA ASN A 466 26.57 27.04 25.97
C ASN A 466 26.42 27.35 24.46
N CYS A 467 25.73 26.47 23.74
CA CYS A 467 25.62 26.48 22.29
C CYS A 467 24.99 27.76 21.76
N LEU A 468 23.97 28.26 22.45
CA LEU A 468 23.25 29.47 22.06
C LEU A 468 23.94 30.75 22.54
N GLN A 469 24.88 30.68 23.49
CA GLN A 469 25.66 31.81 23.98
C GLN A 469 24.80 33.01 24.44
N GLY A 470 23.68 32.73 25.12
CA GLY A 470 22.73 33.76 25.55
C GLY A 470 21.99 34.46 24.40
N ARG A 471 22.05 33.93 23.17
CA ARG A 471 21.30 34.43 22.02
C ARG A 471 19.96 33.72 21.90
N THR A 472 19.06 34.29 21.10
CA THR A 472 17.86 33.57 20.67
C THR A 472 18.23 32.52 19.63
N PHE A 473 17.41 31.49 19.49
CA PHE A 473 17.68 30.44 18.51
C PHE A 473 17.76 31.00 17.07
N ARG A 474 16.87 31.94 16.71
CA ARG A 474 16.99 32.69 15.45
C ARG A 474 18.34 33.38 15.32
N SER A 475 18.72 34.19 16.30
CA SER A 475 19.98 34.94 16.25
C SER A 475 21.19 34.01 16.11
N LYS A 476 21.17 32.84 16.76
CA LYS A 476 22.19 31.79 16.57
C LYS A 476 22.22 31.30 15.13
N ILE A 477 21.08 30.81 14.61
CA ILE A 477 21.01 30.21 13.28
C ILE A 477 21.34 31.22 12.18
N THR A 478 20.87 32.46 12.27
CA THR A 478 21.11 33.49 11.26
C THR A 478 22.49 34.13 11.37
N SER A 479 23.26 33.88 12.43
CA SER A 479 24.61 34.45 12.58
C SER A 479 25.65 33.86 11.63
N TYR A 480 25.35 32.71 11.02
CA TYR A 480 26.24 32.00 10.11
C TYR A 480 26.20 32.49 8.66
N GLY A 481 25.24 33.37 8.33
CA GLY A 481 25.06 33.88 6.98
C GLY A 481 23.60 34.09 6.63
N ASN A 482 23.37 34.65 5.44
CA ASN A 482 22.04 34.85 4.88
C ASN A 482 21.84 33.88 3.70
N PHE A 483 20.99 32.88 3.90
CA PHE A 483 20.77 31.80 2.92
C PHE A 483 19.40 31.89 2.23
N ARG A 484 18.76 33.06 2.30
CA ARG A 484 17.53 33.35 1.56
C ARG A 484 17.77 33.31 0.05
N ASN A 485 16.68 33.26 -0.73
CA ASN A 485 16.71 33.35 -2.19
C ASN A 485 17.60 32.28 -2.87
N ARG A 486 17.53 31.03 -2.39
CA ARG A 486 18.29 29.88 -2.90
C ARG A 486 19.83 30.05 -2.82
N ALA A 487 20.32 30.92 -1.94
CA ALA A 487 21.75 31.04 -1.70
C ALA A 487 22.32 29.76 -1.08
N VAL A 488 23.44 29.28 -1.63
CA VAL A 488 24.13 28.08 -1.14
C VAL A 488 24.80 28.39 0.18
N TRP A 489 24.52 27.58 1.21
CA TRP A 489 24.99 27.91 2.56
C TRP A 489 26.39 27.45 2.88
N ALA A 490 26.86 26.33 2.35
CA ALA A 490 28.21 25.83 2.61
C ALA A 490 28.74 24.98 1.44
N SER A 491 30.03 24.66 1.48
CA SER A 491 30.66 23.69 0.58
C SER A 491 31.61 22.82 1.39
N ASN A 492 31.30 21.53 1.51
CA ASN A 492 32.08 20.53 2.27
C ASN A 492 32.42 20.96 3.71
N GLN A 493 31.51 21.69 4.37
CA GLN A 493 31.70 22.17 5.74
C GLN A 493 30.36 22.39 6.46
N CYS A 494 30.40 22.44 7.80
CA CYS A 494 29.36 23.04 8.62
C CYS A 494 29.78 24.46 9.00
N ARG A 495 28.84 25.42 9.03
CA ARG A 495 29.14 26.81 9.43
C ARG A 495 29.35 26.99 10.93
N GLY A 496 28.85 26.05 11.71
CA GLY A 496 29.16 25.94 13.13
C GLY A 496 28.69 24.62 13.68
N SER A 497 29.03 24.35 14.94
CA SER A 497 28.63 23.12 15.62
C SER A 497 28.53 23.33 17.13
N CYS A 498 27.86 22.41 17.80
CA CYS A 498 27.76 22.37 19.26
C CYS A 498 27.86 20.94 19.77
N SER A 499 28.52 20.75 20.92
CA SER A 499 28.60 19.46 21.59
C SER A 499 27.23 19.00 22.06
N VAL A 500 26.93 17.71 21.95
CA VAL A 500 25.65 17.13 22.33
C VAL A 500 25.79 15.84 23.14
N SER A 501 24.72 15.51 23.85
CA SER A 501 24.47 14.21 24.47
C SER A 501 23.19 13.62 23.90
N TYR A 502 23.19 12.30 23.72
CA TYR A 502 22.04 11.55 23.21
C TYR A 502 21.39 10.74 24.33
N ALA A 503 20.07 10.67 24.31
CA ALA A 503 19.28 9.88 25.26
C ALA A 503 17.95 9.45 24.62
N GLY A 504 17.10 8.77 25.39
CA GLY A 504 15.77 8.34 24.92
C GLY A 504 15.84 7.44 23.68
N GLN A 505 14.89 7.63 22.77
CA GLN A 505 14.68 6.78 21.58
C GLN A 505 15.42 7.28 20.34
N TYR A 506 16.55 7.97 20.49
CA TYR A 506 17.25 8.60 19.37
C TYR A 506 17.67 7.60 18.28
N LYS A 507 18.07 6.37 18.65
CA LYS A 507 18.48 5.31 17.68
C LYS A 507 17.37 4.87 16.72
N THR A 508 16.11 5.05 17.11
CA THR A 508 14.94 4.67 16.31
C THR A 508 14.21 5.90 15.76
N THR A 509 14.83 7.08 15.84
CA THR A 509 14.25 8.34 15.38
C THR A 509 14.86 8.72 14.03
N ALA A 510 14.01 9.08 13.07
CA ALA A 510 14.47 9.53 11.76
C ALA A 510 15.24 10.86 11.88
N GLY A 511 16.30 10.99 11.10
CA GLY A 511 17.29 12.08 11.19
C GLY A 511 18.44 11.83 12.16
N PHE A 512 18.43 10.71 12.91
CA PHE A 512 19.50 10.34 13.85
C PHE A 512 20.35 9.15 13.36
N GLU A 513 20.15 8.68 12.14
CA GLU A 513 20.79 7.49 11.56
C GLU A 513 22.32 7.60 11.55
N ARG A 514 22.86 8.81 11.47
CA ARG A 514 24.31 9.11 11.50
C ARG A 514 24.83 9.56 12.86
N HIS A 515 24.06 9.39 13.93
CA HIS A 515 24.46 9.76 15.30
C HIS A 515 25.78 9.13 15.77
N SER A 516 26.21 8.01 15.20
CA SER A 516 27.40 7.26 15.61
C SER A 516 28.60 7.52 14.71
N CYS A 517 28.39 8.18 13.58
CA CYS A 517 29.42 8.39 12.57
C CYS A 517 30.29 9.60 12.90
N SER A 518 31.57 9.53 12.53
CA SER A 518 32.52 10.65 12.63
C SER A 518 33.35 10.75 11.37
N SER A 519 33.67 11.97 10.98
CA SER A 519 34.53 12.27 9.83
C SER A 519 35.26 13.60 10.04
N ASN A 520 35.99 14.02 9.00
CA ASN A 520 36.58 15.35 8.91
C ASN A 520 35.54 16.49 8.84
N LEU A 521 34.30 16.21 8.39
CA LEU A 521 33.25 17.22 8.33
C LEU A 521 32.73 17.55 9.74
N GLN A 522 32.44 16.51 10.53
CA GLN A 522 32.00 16.60 11.91
C GLN A 522 32.09 15.24 12.61
N SER A 523 32.22 15.23 13.95
CA SER A 523 32.19 14.00 14.74
C SER A 523 30.82 13.69 15.34
N ARG A 524 30.63 12.46 15.80
CA ARG A 524 29.39 11.93 16.39
C ARG A 524 28.88 12.70 17.60
N ASN A 525 29.74 13.46 18.28
CA ASN A 525 29.40 14.16 19.52
C ASN A 525 28.86 15.58 19.28
N TYR A 526 28.51 15.93 18.04
CA TYR A 526 28.10 17.28 17.68
C TYR A 526 26.79 17.29 16.88
N ILE A 527 26.09 18.42 17.00
CA ILE A 527 25.12 18.89 16.03
C ILE A 527 25.76 20.04 15.24
N GLY A 528 25.67 19.97 13.91
CA GLY A 528 26.25 20.94 12.98
C GLY A 528 25.18 21.84 12.40
N PHE A 529 25.52 23.09 12.08
CA PHE A 529 24.61 24.07 11.49
C PHE A 529 25.04 24.41 10.07
N TRP A 530 24.06 24.44 9.16
CA TRP A 530 24.26 24.78 7.75
C TRP A 530 25.38 23.94 7.14
N CYS A 531 25.21 22.63 7.19
CA CYS A 531 26.19 21.67 6.72
C CYS A 531 25.94 21.35 5.24
N ASP A 532 27.04 21.15 4.52
CA ASP A 532 27.06 20.69 3.14
C ASP A 532 28.14 19.62 2.98
N TRP A 533 27.86 18.65 2.12
CA TRP A 533 28.89 17.78 1.56
C TRP A 533 28.66 17.51 0.08
N SER A 534 29.70 17.73 -0.71
CA SER A 534 29.74 17.49 -2.14
C SER A 534 28.63 18.25 -2.90
N GLY A 535 28.32 17.84 -4.14
CA GLY A 535 27.51 18.61 -5.06
C GLY A 535 26.00 18.45 -4.90
N GLY A 536 25.45 18.29 -3.69
CA GLY A 536 24.02 17.94 -3.55
C GLY A 536 23.33 18.26 -2.24
N ASP A 537 24.02 18.02 -1.12
CA ASP A 537 23.35 17.44 0.03
C ASP A 537 23.68 18.22 1.29
N GLY A 538 22.63 18.74 1.92
CA GLY A 538 22.81 19.58 3.10
C GLY A 538 21.68 19.54 4.08
N ALA A 539 22.00 19.97 5.29
CA ALA A 539 21.08 20.07 6.40
C ALA A 539 21.27 21.40 7.12
N VAL A 540 20.15 22.03 7.51
CA VAL A 540 20.19 23.20 8.40
C VAL A 540 20.74 22.81 9.77
N MET A 541 20.35 21.64 10.29
CA MET A 541 20.94 21.04 11.48
C MET A 541 21.29 19.57 11.26
N MET A 542 22.57 19.28 11.07
CA MET A 542 23.08 17.92 10.85
C MET A 542 23.37 17.23 12.19
N ILE A 543 22.80 16.04 12.40
CA ILE A 543 22.92 15.29 13.66
C ILE A 543 23.95 14.17 13.51
N GLY A 544 25.04 14.26 14.26
CA GLY A 544 26.16 13.31 14.17
C GLY A 544 27.21 13.76 13.15
N GLY A 545 27.96 12.80 12.59
CA GLY A 545 28.98 13.08 11.57
C GLY A 545 28.41 13.06 10.15
N GLY A 546 29.01 13.85 9.26
CA GLY A 546 28.66 13.85 7.83
C GLY A 546 29.84 13.55 6.92
N GLY A 547 29.73 13.75 5.62
CA GLY A 547 30.81 13.52 4.67
C GLY A 547 30.88 12.09 4.11
N ARG A 548 31.92 11.79 3.31
CA ARG A 548 31.98 10.54 2.52
C ARG A 548 31.80 9.28 3.36
N SER A 549 32.45 9.20 4.52
CA SER A 549 32.35 8.03 5.43
C SER A 549 31.01 7.92 6.16
N CYS A 550 30.25 9.02 6.24
CA CYS A 550 28.99 9.09 6.95
C CYS A 550 27.79 9.22 6.03
N GLY A 551 27.95 8.93 4.73
CA GLY A 551 26.87 9.06 3.76
C GLY A 551 26.36 10.50 3.66
N ARG A 552 27.28 11.46 3.44
CA ARG A 552 27.00 12.86 3.09
C ARG A 552 26.45 13.71 4.26
N ALA A 553 25.71 14.79 3.99
CA ALA A 553 25.29 15.79 4.98
C ALA A 553 23.79 16.13 4.94
N ASP A 554 23.00 15.28 4.29
CA ASP A 554 21.54 15.30 4.08
C ASP A 554 20.77 14.51 5.15
N HIS A 555 21.16 14.66 6.41
CA HIS A 555 20.48 14.03 7.53
C HIS A 555 20.35 14.96 8.73
N GLY A 556 19.30 14.77 9.53
CA GLY A 556 18.98 15.62 10.66
C GLY A 556 17.73 16.44 10.41
N ILE A 557 17.77 17.74 10.71
CA ILE A 557 16.65 18.67 10.54
C ILE A 557 16.93 19.63 9.39
N GLY A 558 15.93 19.76 8.54
CA GLY A 558 15.92 20.64 7.41
C GLY A 558 16.85 20.20 6.31
N ILE A 559 16.53 19.08 5.67
CA ILE A 559 17.39 18.43 4.69
C ILE A 559 16.98 18.80 3.25
N THR A 560 17.98 18.95 2.39
CA THR A 560 17.81 19.29 0.96
C THR A 560 18.73 18.44 0.08
N GLU A 561 18.20 17.94 -1.03
CA GLU A 561 18.97 17.34 -2.14
C GLU A 561 18.77 18.19 -3.41
N GLU A 562 19.43 19.35 -3.49
CA GLU A 562 19.19 20.38 -4.52
C GLU A 562 20.40 20.65 -5.43
N ASN A 563 21.21 19.62 -5.69
CA ASN A 563 22.52 19.73 -6.37
C ASN A 563 23.47 20.78 -5.72
N ALA A 564 23.13 21.22 -4.50
CA ALA A 564 23.81 22.17 -3.63
C ALA A 564 22.98 22.34 -2.35
N ALA A 565 23.63 22.61 -1.23
CA ALA A 565 22.95 22.87 0.03
C ALA A 565 22.31 24.28 0.06
N LYS A 566 21.06 24.37 -0.38
CA LYS A 566 20.24 25.61 -0.48
C LYS A 566 18.76 25.29 -0.32
N PHE A 567 17.95 26.27 0.06
CA PHE A 567 16.49 26.10 0.14
C PHE A 567 15.83 25.86 -1.23
N GLY A 568 14.72 25.12 -1.22
CA GLY A 568 13.85 24.90 -2.37
C GLY A 568 13.90 23.50 -2.99
N GLY A 569 13.23 23.40 -4.16
CA GLY A 569 13.08 22.24 -5.06
C GLY A 569 12.43 20.97 -4.50
N ASP A 570 12.63 19.83 -5.16
CA ASP A 570 11.66 18.72 -5.14
C ASP A 570 11.94 17.69 -4.03
N SER A 571 13.21 17.49 -3.68
CA SER A 571 13.67 16.50 -2.69
C SER A 571 14.15 17.17 -1.40
N ASN A 572 13.19 17.69 -0.61
CA ASN A 572 13.44 18.28 0.71
C ASN A 572 12.53 17.67 1.79
N TYR A 573 12.95 17.72 3.05
CA TYR A 573 12.14 17.27 4.20
C TYR A 573 12.48 18.08 5.44
N ASP A 574 11.50 18.26 6.35
CA ASP A 574 11.73 19.01 7.58
C ASP A 574 12.67 18.24 8.53
N PHE A 575 12.70 16.91 8.44
CA PHE A 575 13.74 16.06 9.04
C PHE A 575 13.81 14.69 8.36
N GLY A 576 14.94 14.01 8.47
CA GLY A 576 15.11 12.67 7.92
C GLY A 576 16.56 12.31 7.62
N TYR A 577 16.75 11.26 6.84
CA TYR A 577 18.03 10.74 6.38
C TYR A 577 17.89 10.35 4.92
N GLU A 578 18.70 10.96 4.04
CA GLU A 578 18.63 10.85 2.57
C GLU A 578 17.24 11.27 2.04
N ALA A 579 17.16 12.33 1.25
CA ALA A 579 15.88 12.77 0.68
C ALA A 579 15.31 11.80 -0.39
N ASN A 580 16.02 10.72 -0.70
CA ASN A 580 15.50 9.61 -1.53
C ASN A 580 14.66 8.58 -0.76
N ASN A 581 14.73 8.55 0.58
CA ASN A 581 13.84 7.73 1.41
C ASN A 581 12.74 8.62 1.98
N THR A 582 11.47 8.28 1.73
CA THR A 582 10.35 9.02 2.33
C THR A 582 10.43 8.92 3.85
N PRO A 583 10.74 10.01 4.58
CA PRO A 583 10.88 9.97 6.03
C PRO A 583 9.52 9.71 6.68
N THR A 584 9.54 9.25 7.93
CA THR A 584 8.32 8.99 8.68
C THR A 584 7.43 10.23 8.81
N SER A 585 6.13 10.03 8.67
CA SER A 585 5.08 11.00 8.98
C SER A 585 4.31 10.64 10.26
N ALA A 586 4.80 9.69 11.07
CA ALA A 586 4.11 9.23 12.28
C ALA A 586 4.25 10.19 13.47
N TYR A 587 5.33 10.97 13.51
CA TYR A 587 5.64 11.92 14.57
C TYR A 587 6.41 13.11 14.01
N SER A 588 6.58 14.14 14.85
CA SER A 588 7.37 15.33 14.56
C SER A 588 8.45 15.53 15.61
N LEU A 589 9.45 16.36 15.28
CA LEU A 589 10.53 16.72 16.20
C LEU A 589 10.25 18.10 16.81
N ASN A 590 10.15 18.18 18.13
CA ASN A 590 10.05 19.43 18.87
C ASN A 590 11.44 19.95 19.23
N LEU A 591 11.65 21.25 19.07
CA LEU A 591 12.86 21.96 19.46
C LEU A 591 12.57 22.90 20.62
N TRP A 592 13.42 22.82 21.64
CA TRP A 592 13.24 23.50 22.90
C TRP A 592 14.49 24.28 23.29
N VAL A 593 14.34 25.43 23.96
CA VAL A 593 15.48 26.21 24.49
C VAL A 593 15.31 26.45 25.99
N ARG A 594 16.43 26.62 26.70
CA ARG A 594 16.43 27.09 28.09
C ARG A 594 17.55 28.06 28.40
#